data_AF-A0A5S6P9X1-F1
#
_entry.id   AF-A0A5S6P9X1-F1
#
_cell.length_a   1.000
_cell.length_b   1.000
_cell.length_c   1.000
_cell.angle_alpha   90.00
_cell.angle_beta   90.00
_cell.angle_gamma   90.00
#
_symmetry.space_group_name_H-M   'P 1'
#
loop_
_entity.id
_entity.type
_entity.pdbx_description
1 polymer ?
#
loop_
_entity_poly.entity_id
_entity_poly.type
_entity_poly.pdbx_seq_one_letter_code
_entity_poly.pdbx_strand_id
1 'polypeptide(L)'
;MFLTGHMEYGCRVEDGMRCLYVYLLRRLLAILWIATFLIGITVYSLSKYNDAVDHEIQLNFENRLHRLQDDLKRTQMLLKDRDRECYLSNNLPKLLANDTKELALPLPTFIDFLPHLYTVPNHALHPALIYPNNFSKMKKTDLVIGIPTVARLNQSYLIPTLQSLIGGIASSEIKMVTIIVLISDSKGPNSSFVKYQCTLLQSEFPFELNSGLLTVIVPPNEWYSDLYSITPTFNDSPERMYWRTKQNLDYMYLMLYSQQRGEYYLQLEDDVLAKPGYVSRIKKFIDGRMTDDWLMLEFSSLGFIGKLFRTSDLTLLLQFIAMFHKQKPVDWLLDLLFVNRYCHPEKSAKHCAEIAKQHRIRHRPSLFQHIGVHSSLAGKVQKLREKDFGKAQLYIPHRDNPPAKITTTLKTYMLFDIENAYTGNNYYWAFAPVAQDYILFEFYSAIAVIGIVIRTGNPEHQYDILDENAEVLLRKVNEDNFTSIAHFNERGTIRVDFTKSVRVTSLKIEIHEESSNWLIINEMHIIVE
;
A
#
# COMPACT_ATOMS: atom_id res chain seq x y z
N MET A 1 -45.45 51.31 -17.12
CA MET A 1 -45.33 52.50 -16.26
C MET A 1 -46.49 53.41 -16.63
N PHE A 2 -47.29 53.77 -15.63
CA PHE A 2 -48.30 54.85 -15.54
C PHE A 2 -48.91 55.41 -16.81
N LEU A 3 -50.24 55.57 -16.82
CA LEU A 3 -50.91 56.85 -17.06
C LEU A 3 -52.42 56.59 -17.02
N THR A 4 -53.03 56.77 -15.85
CA THR A 4 -54.41 57.25 -15.78
C THR A 4 -54.39 58.68 -16.30
N GLY A 5 -54.45 58.83 -17.63
CA GLY A 5 -54.66 60.09 -18.31
C GLY A 5 -56.16 60.35 -18.38
N HIS A 6 -56.59 61.46 -17.77
CA HIS A 6 -57.93 62.00 -17.94
C HIS A 6 -58.18 62.26 -19.44
N MET A 7 -59.03 61.46 -20.07
CA MET A 7 -59.52 61.68 -21.44
C MET A 7 -60.71 62.65 -21.39
N GLU A 8 -60.44 63.93 -21.61
CA GLU A 8 -61.35 64.80 -22.35
C GLU A 8 -60.97 64.67 -23.83
N TYR A 9 -61.94 64.60 -24.75
CA TYR A 9 -62.00 65.37 -26.01
C TYR A 9 -63.20 64.89 -26.82
N GLY A 10 -64.12 65.83 -27.04
CA GLY A 10 -65.45 65.62 -27.58
C GLY A 10 -65.50 65.01 -28.98
N CYS A 11 -66.34 64.00 -29.12
CA CYS A 11 -66.84 63.55 -30.42
C CYS A 11 -68.04 64.42 -30.84
N ARG A 12 -68.01 64.98 -32.05
CA ARG A 12 -69.25 65.43 -32.72
C ARG A 12 -69.88 64.22 -33.41
N VAL A 13 -71.13 63.94 -33.07
CA VAL A 13 -71.78 62.63 -33.25
C VAL A 13 -72.11 62.28 -34.72
N GLU A 14 -72.11 63.23 -35.65
CA GLU A 14 -72.65 62.96 -37.01
C GLU A 14 -71.68 62.28 -38.00
N ASP A 15 -70.35 62.30 -37.80
CA ASP A 15 -69.36 61.74 -38.77
C ASP A 15 -68.89 60.31 -38.45
N GLY A 16 -69.56 59.61 -37.53
CA GLY A 16 -69.04 58.40 -36.89
C GLY A 16 -68.73 57.23 -37.84
N MET A 17 -69.53 56.97 -38.88
CA MET A 17 -69.45 55.71 -39.63
C MET A 17 -68.25 55.57 -40.59
N ARG A 18 -67.86 56.62 -41.34
CA ARG A 18 -66.75 56.53 -42.31
C ARG A 18 -65.39 56.42 -41.62
N CYS A 19 -65.21 57.19 -40.55
CA CYS A 19 -64.03 57.07 -39.68
C CYS A 19 -63.91 55.66 -39.10
N LEU A 20 -65.04 55.03 -38.75
CA LEU A 20 -65.05 53.66 -38.23
C LEU A 20 -64.50 52.64 -39.25
N TYR A 21 -64.86 52.73 -40.54
CA TYR A 21 -64.42 51.75 -41.54
C TYR A 21 -62.91 51.78 -41.84
N VAL A 22 -62.35 52.97 -42.11
CA VAL A 22 -60.90 53.10 -42.38
C VAL A 22 -60.08 52.68 -41.16
N TYR A 23 -60.58 53.02 -39.97
CA TYR A 23 -60.02 52.59 -38.70
C TYR A 23 -60.01 51.05 -38.57
N LEU A 24 -61.12 50.39 -38.93
CA LEU A 24 -61.22 48.93 -38.93
C LEU A 24 -60.27 48.28 -39.94
N LEU A 25 -60.17 48.78 -41.18
CA LEU A 25 -59.31 48.21 -42.22
C LEU A 25 -57.81 48.32 -41.88
N ARG A 26 -57.37 49.49 -41.38
CA ARG A 26 -55.98 49.67 -40.93
C ARG A 26 -55.65 48.74 -39.77
N ARG A 27 -56.58 48.55 -38.83
CA ARG A 27 -56.44 47.55 -37.77
C ARG A 27 -56.32 46.14 -38.34
N LEU A 28 -57.10 45.79 -39.35
CA LEU A 28 -57.08 44.45 -39.95
C LEU A 28 -55.75 44.14 -40.66
N LEU A 29 -55.20 45.08 -41.43
CA LEU A 29 -53.88 44.94 -42.06
C LEU A 29 -52.75 44.89 -41.03
N ALA A 30 -52.82 45.72 -39.98
CA ALA A 30 -51.86 45.67 -38.89
C ALA A 30 -51.90 44.32 -38.16
N ILE A 31 -53.11 43.77 -37.93
CA ILE A 31 -53.28 42.42 -37.36
C ILE A 31 -52.64 41.36 -38.27
N LEU A 32 -52.81 41.46 -39.58
CA LEU A 32 -52.25 40.51 -40.55
C LEU A 32 -50.71 40.54 -40.57
N TRP A 33 -50.12 41.73 -40.56
CA TRP A 33 -48.67 41.92 -40.47
C TRP A 33 -48.10 41.37 -39.15
N ILE A 34 -48.75 41.69 -38.02
CA ILE A 34 -48.39 41.16 -36.70
C ILE A 34 -48.48 39.63 -36.72
N ALA A 35 -49.53 39.05 -37.30
CA ALA A 35 -49.68 37.60 -37.41
C ALA A 35 -48.54 36.95 -38.23
N THR A 36 -48.18 37.51 -39.39
CA THR A 36 -47.06 36.97 -40.20
C THR A 36 -45.71 37.07 -39.49
N PHE A 37 -45.46 38.16 -38.77
CA PHE A 37 -44.25 38.35 -38.00
C PHE A 37 -44.17 37.38 -36.82
N LEU A 38 -45.28 37.17 -36.11
CA LEU A 38 -45.37 36.17 -35.05
C LEU A 38 -45.13 34.75 -35.59
N ILE A 39 -45.69 34.39 -36.74
CA ILE A 39 -45.42 33.10 -37.39
C ILE A 39 -43.93 32.96 -37.70
N GLY A 40 -43.31 33.98 -38.32
CA GLY A 40 -41.88 33.97 -38.63
C GLY A 40 -41.00 33.78 -37.38
N ILE A 41 -41.30 34.47 -36.28
CA ILE A 41 -40.62 34.27 -35.00
C ILE A 41 -40.80 32.84 -34.50
N THR A 42 -42.03 32.30 -34.53
CA THR A 42 -42.28 30.94 -34.02
C THR A 42 -41.51 29.88 -34.81
N VAL A 43 -41.45 29.98 -36.14
CA VAL A 43 -40.67 29.04 -36.98
C VAL A 43 -39.18 29.15 -36.70
N TYR A 44 -38.65 30.37 -36.59
CA TYR A 44 -37.23 30.58 -36.26
C TYR A 44 -36.89 30.03 -34.87
N SER A 45 -37.73 30.29 -33.86
CA SER A 45 -37.57 29.75 -32.51
C SER A 45 -37.63 28.22 -32.49
N LEU A 46 -38.54 27.61 -33.26
CA LEU A 46 -38.67 26.15 -33.36
C LEU A 46 -37.44 25.52 -34.04
N SER A 47 -36.93 26.13 -35.12
CA SER A 47 -35.70 25.68 -35.79
C SER A 47 -34.51 25.70 -34.83
N LYS A 48 -34.31 26.82 -34.12
CA LYS A 48 -33.23 26.93 -33.12
C LYS A 48 -33.36 25.94 -31.97
N TYR A 49 -34.59 25.62 -31.57
CA TYR A 49 -34.84 24.62 -30.55
C TYR A 49 -34.49 23.21 -31.04
N ASN A 50 -34.89 22.84 -32.26
CA ASN A 50 -34.54 21.56 -32.86
C ASN A 50 -33.02 21.39 -33.01
N ASP A 51 -32.31 22.41 -33.51
CA ASP A 51 -30.84 22.36 -33.65
C ASP A 51 -30.15 22.14 -32.29
N ALA A 52 -30.67 22.76 -31.22
CA ALA A 52 -30.13 22.60 -29.88
C ALA A 52 -30.38 21.18 -29.32
N VAL A 53 -31.58 20.63 -29.55
CA VAL A 53 -31.93 19.26 -29.15
C VAL A 53 -31.09 18.24 -29.91
N ASP A 54 -30.91 18.40 -31.22
CA ASP A 54 -30.07 17.50 -32.03
C ASP A 54 -28.61 17.52 -31.57
N HIS A 55 -28.07 18.70 -31.25
CA HIS A 55 -26.71 18.82 -30.72
C HIS A 55 -26.56 18.13 -29.36
N GLU A 56 -27.54 18.28 -28.45
CA GLU A 56 -27.53 17.61 -27.15
C GLU A 56 -27.65 16.08 -27.28
N ILE A 57 -28.49 15.60 -28.20
CA ILE A 57 -28.63 14.17 -28.51
C ILE A 57 -27.31 13.62 -29.05
N GLN A 58 -26.67 14.31 -29.99
CA GLN A 58 -25.40 13.89 -30.58
C GLN A 58 -24.29 13.82 -29.53
N LEU A 59 -24.13 14.86 -28.70
CA LEU A 59 -23.14 14.88 -27.62
C LEU A 59 -23.38 13.75 -26.60
N ASN A 60 -24.64 13.50 -26.23
CA ASN A 60 -24.99 12.40 -25.33
C ASN A 60 -24.70 11.03 -25.95
N PHE A 61 -24.95 10.85 -27.24
CA PHE A 61 -24.64 9.63 -27.97
C PHE A 61 -23.12 9.39 -28.04
N GLU A 62 -22.34 10.41 -28.41
CA GLU A 62 -20.87 10.34 -28.45
C GLU A 62 -20.28 9.99 -27.07
N ASN A 63 -20.76 10.63 -26.00
CA ASN A 63 -20.34 10.33 -24.63
C ASN A 63 -20.72 8.91 -24.17
N ARG A 64 -21.86 8.38 -24.63
CA ARG A 64 -22.24 6.99 -24.36
C ARG A 64 -21.39 6.02 -25.17
N LEU A 65 -21.12 6.31 -26.44
CA LEU A 65 -20.29 5.49 -27.30
C LEU A 65 -18.86 5.40 -26.78
N HIS A 66 -18.28 6.53 -26.35
CA HIS A 66 -16.96 6.55 -25.71
C HIS A 66 -16.91 5.69 -24.44
N ARG A 67 -17.91 5.82 -23.55
CA ARG A 67 -18.00 4.97 -22.34
C ARG A 67 -18.10 3.48 -22.68
N LEU A 68 -18.94 3.12 -23.66
CA LEU A 68 -19.08 1.72 -24.10
C LEU A 68 -17.78 1.19 -24.70
N GLN A 69 -17.03 2.01 -25.44
CA GLN A 69 -15.72 1.62 -25.97
C GLN A 69 -14.71 1.36 -24.84
N ASP A 70 -14.69 2.19 -23.80
CA ASP A 70 -13.80 2.02 -22.66
C ASP A 70 -14.18 0.80 -21.79
N ASP A 71 -15.48 0.59 -21.57
CA ASP A 71 -15.99 -0.59 -20.87
C ASP A 71 -15.69 -1.88 -21.64
N LEU A 72 -15.81 -1.86 -22.97
CA LEU A 72 -15.45 -2.99 -23.82
C LEU A 72 -13.96 -3.30 -23.74
N LYS A 73 -13.08 -2.28 -23.84
CA LYS A 73 -11.63 -2.46 -23.69
C LYS A 73 -11.27 -3.01 -22.32
N ARG A 74 -11.87 -2.49 -21.24
CA ARG A 74 -11.68 -2.98 -19.87
C ARG A 74 -12.07 -4.46 -19.76
N THR A 75 -13.22 -4.82 -20.33
CA THR A 75 -13.72 -6.20 -20.33
C THR A 75 -12.77 -7.13 -21.11
N GLN A 76 -12.28 -6.70 -22.27
CA GLN A 76 -11.30 -7.47 -23.06
C GLN A 76 -9.99 -7.69 -22.32
N MET A 77 -9.47 -6.68 -21.60
CA MET A 77 -8.25 -6.81 -20.79
C MET A 77 -8.45 -7.77 -19.62
N LEU A 78 -9.55 -7.65 -18.88
CA LEU A 78 -9.91 -8.55 -17.79
C LEU A 78 -10.05 -10.00 -18.26
N LEU A 79 -10.68 -10.21 -19.41
CA LEU A 79 -10.80 -11.54 -20.02
C LEU A 79 -9.43 -12.11 -20.39
N LYS A 80 -8.55 -11.31 -21.00
CA LYS A 80 -7.19 -11.73 -21.36
C LYS A 80 -6.35 -12.12 -20.13
N ASP A 81 -6.45 -11.37 -19.04
CA ASP A 81 -5.77 -11.70 -17.78
C ASP A 81 -6.35 -12.97 -17.16
N ARG A 82 -7.68 -13.09 -17.15
CA ARG A 82 -8.36 -14.29 -16.65
C ARG A 82 -8.02 -15.53 -17.46
N ASP A 83 -7.93 -15.41 -18.78
CA ASP A 83 -7.51 -16.47 -19.68
C ASP A 83 -6.07 -16.91 -19.38
N ARG A 84 -5.15 -15.97 -19.13
CA ARG A 84 -3.77 -16.28 -18.70
C ARG A 84 -3.75 -17.04 -17.37
N GLU A 85 -4.48 -16.56 -16.36
CA GLU A 85 -4.59 -17.25 -15.06
C GLU A 85 -5.15 -18.68 -15.23
N CYS A 86 -6.27 -18.82 -15.94
CA CYS A 86 -6.93 -20.10 -16.16
C CYS A 86 -6.06 -21.05 -16.98
N TYR A 87 -5.36 -20.56 -18.00
CA TYR A 87 -4.47 -21.36 -18.82
C TYR A 87 -3.31 -21.94 -17.99
N LEU A 88 -2.66 -21.11 -17.16
CA LEU A 88 -1.59 -21.54 -16.27
C LEU A 88 -2.11 -22.54 -15.22
N SER A 89 -3.22 -22.22 -14.55
CA SER A 89 -3.78 -23.04 -13.47
C SER A 89 -4.31 -24.40 -13.93
N ASN A 90 -4.96 -24.48 -15.10
CA ASN A 90 -5.64 -25.70 -15.55
C ASN A 90 -4.72 -26.64 -16.33
N ASN A 91 -3.74 -26.11 -17.06
CA ASN A 91 -2.92 -26.92 -17.97
C ASN A 91 -1.59 -27.35 -17.35
N LEU A 92 -1.02 -26.59 -16.41
CA LEU A 92 0.26 -26.96 -15.79
C LEU A 92 0.18 -28.31 -15.04
N PRO A 93 -0.84 -28.60 -14.22
CA PRO A 93 -0.97 -29.92 -13.60
C PRO A 93 -1.17 -31.04 -14.63
N LYS A 94 -1.88 -30.79 -15.73
CA LYS A 94 -2.09 -31.78 -16.80
C LYS A 94 -0.81 -32.07 -17.57
N LEU A 95 0.02 -31.05 -17.80
CA LEU A 95 1.33 -31.19 -18.44
C LEU A 95 2.27 -32.01 -17.56
N LEU A 96 2.31 -31.74 -16.25
CA LEU A 96 3.13 -32.47 -15.28
C LEU A 96 2.61 -33.88 -14.98
N ALA A 97 1.31 -34.13 -15.04
CA ALA A 97 0.72 -35.46 -14.81
C ALA A 97 0.93 -36.44 -15.97
N ASN A 98 1.27 -35.96 -17.18
CA ASN A 98 1.50 -36.80 -18.36
C ASN A 98 2.88 -37.50 -18.36
N ASP A 99 3.44 -37.76 -17.17
CA ASP A 99 4.80 -38.24 -16.87
C ASP A 99 5.09 -39.71 -17.23
N THR A 100 4.38 -40.30 -18.21
CA THR A 100 4.62 -41.70 -18.63
C THR A 100 4.98 -41.89 -20.10
N LYS A 101 4.95 -40.84 -20.92
CA LYS A 101 5.47 -40.92 -22.30
C LYS A 101 6.66 -40.00 -22.41
N GLU A 102 7.80 -40.57 -22.81
CA GLU A 102 8.98 -39.82 -23.26
C GLU A 102 8.51 -38.65 -24.13
N LEU A 103 8.60 -37.43 -23.61
CA LEU A 103 8.38 -36.25 -24.44
C LEU A 103 9.43 -36.30 -25.56
N ALA A 104 8.99 -36.30 -26.82
CA ALA A 104 9.88 -36.35 -27.97
C ALA A 104 10.87 -35.17 -28.04
N LEU A 105 10.60 -34.09 -27.30
CA LEU A 105 11.44 -32.90 -27.19
C LEU A 105 11.66 -32.56 -25.72
N PRO A 106 12.92 -32.38 -25.27
CA PRO A 106 13.18 -31.79 -23.96
C PRO A 106 12.75 -30.32 -24.02
N LEU A 107 11.73 -29.96 -23.24
CA LEU A 107 11.28 -28.58 -23.13
C LEU A 107 12.14 -27.87 -22.09
N PRO A 108 12.71 -26.68 -22.41
CA PRO A 108 13.46 -25.93 -21.41
C PRO A 108 12.53 -25.48 -20.28
N THR A 109 13.01 -25.59 -19.05
CA THR A 109 12.28 -25.22 -17.85
C THR A 109 13.03 -24.16 -17.07
N PHE A 110 12.33 -23.52 -16.13
CA PHE A 110 12.94 -22.63 -15.15
C PHE A 110 14.11 -23.29 -14.38
N ILE A 111 14.04 -24.60 -14.16
CA ILE A 111 15.06 -25.38 -13.45
C ILE A 111 16.36 -25.46 -14.25
N ASP A 112 16.36 -25.27 -15.58
CA ASP A 112 17.59 -25.28 -16.38
C ASP A 112 18.58 -24.18 -16.00
N PHE A 113 18.07 -23.06 -15.46
CA PHE A 113 18.90 -21.97 -14.95
C PHE A 113 19.37 -22.21 -13.52
N LEU A 114 18.82 -23.22 -12.84
CA LEU A 114 19.11 -23.66 -11.48
C LEU A 114 19.33 -25.18 -11.46
N PRO A 115 20.33 -25.70 -12.20
CA PRO A 115 20.42 -27.14 -12.50
C PRO A 115 20.65 -28.01 -11.27
N HIS A 116 21.15 -27.44 -10.16
CA HIS A 116 21.26 -28.14 -8.88
C HIS A 116 19.90 -28.56 -8.31
N LEU A 117 18.80 -27.94 -8.74
CA LEU A 117 17.45 -28.33 -8.31
C LEU A 117 16.94 -29.59 -9.03
N TYR A 118 17.56 -30.04 -10.13
CA TYR A 118 17.18 -31.31 -10.77
C TYR A 118 17.44 -32.54 -9.89
N THR A 119 18.39 -32.44 -8.95
CA THR A 119 18.69 -33.52 -8.01
C THR A 119 17.87 -33.43 -6.72
N VAL A 120 17.01 -32.42 -6.60
CA VAL A 120 16.23 -32.12 -5.40
C VAL A 120 14.79 -32.62 -5.60
N PRO A 121 14.25 -33.48 -4.73
CA PRO A 121 12.85 -33.89 -4.81
C PRO A 121 11.90 -32.68 -4.68
N ASN A 122 10.79 -32.67 -5.42
CA ASN A 122 9.83 -31.54 -5.41
C ASN A 122 9.37 -31.14 -4.00
N HIS A 123 9.19 -32.10 -3.09
CA HIS A 123 8.77 -31.82 -1.71
C HIS A 123 9.82 -31.05 -0.90
N ALA A 124 11.10 -31.14 -1.27
CA ALA A 124 12.19 -30.41 -0.64
C ALA A 124 12.25 -28.94 -1.11
N LEU A 125 11.47 -28.53 -2.12
CA LEU A 125 11.33 -27.13 -2.54
C LEU A 125 10.19 -26.39 -1.81
N HIS A 126 9.44 -27.07 -0.95
CA HIS A 126 8.50 -26.39 -0.05
C HIS A 126 9.26 -25.51 0.94
N PRO A 127 8.64 -24.44 1.47
CA PRO A 127 9.25 -23.68 2.55
C PRO A 127 9.61 -24.60 3.70
N ALA A 128 10.88 -24.58 4.11
CA ALA A 128 11.40 -25.36 5.22
C ALA A 128 10.76 -24.96 6.56
N LEU A 129 10.22 -23.74 6.63
CA LEU A 129 9.35 -23.27 7.70
C LEU A 129 8.26 -22.37 7.11
N ILE A 130 7.04 -22.54 7.62
CA ILE A 130 5.90 -21.64 7.43
C ILE A 130 5.40 -21.30 8.83
N TYR A 131 5.36 -20.02 9.19
CA TYR A 131 4.97 -19.59 10.51
C TYR A 131 3.85 -18.53 10.48
N PRO A 132 2.77 -18.75 11.24
CA PRO A 132 2.48 -19.94 12.05
C PRO A 132 2.13 -21.18 11.19
N ASN A 133 2.38 -22.39 11.70
CA ASN A 133 2.21 -23.67 10.97
C ASN A 133 0.80 -23.90 10.37
N ASN A 134 -0.19 -23.11 10.79
CA ASN A 134 -1.60 -23.30 10.44
C ASN A 134 -1.98 -22.78 9.03
N PHE A 135 -1.10 -22.04 8.34
CA PHE A 135 -1.39 -21.49 7.01
C PHE A 135 -1.03 -22.44 5.87
N SER A 136 -1.60 -23.66 5.87
CA SER A 136 -1.66 -24.49 4.66
C SER A 136 -2.81 -24.07 3.71
N LYS A 137 -3.82 -23.36 4.22
CA LYS A 137 -4.92 -22.86 3.40
C LYS A 137 -4.46 -21.69 2.55
N MET A 138 -4.25 -21.95 1.27
CA MET A 138 -4.14 -20.90 0.25
C MET A 138 -5.40 -20.04 0.26
N LYS A 139 -5.32 -18.86 0.86
CA LYS A 139 -6.34 -17.82 0.74
C LYS A 139 -5.92 -16.91 -0.42
N LYS A 140 -6.67 -16.92 -1.52
CA LYS A 140 -6.46 -15.95 -2.60
C LYS A 140 -6.89 -14.58 -2.10
N THR A 141 -5.96 -13.63 -2.05
CA THR A 141 -6.21 -12.23 -1.71
C THR A 141 -6.08 -11.33 -2.95
N ASP A 142 -6.53 -10.09 -2.85
CA ASP A 142 -6.40 -9.14 -3.98
C ASP A 142 -4.91 -8.78 -4.14
N LEU A 143 -4.23 -8.50 -3.02
CA LEU A 143 -2.84 -8.03 -2.99
C LEU A 143 -1.96 -8.89 -2.08
N VAL A 144 -0.88 -9.44 -2.65
CA VAL A 144 0.20 -10.10 -1.92
C VAL A 144 1.41 -9.19 -1.85
N ILE A 145 1.90 -8.91 -0.64
CA ILE A 145 3.07 -8.07 -0.39
C ILE A 145 4.24 -8.97 0.01
N GLY A 146 5.29 -9.01 -0.80
CA GLY A 146 6.51 -9.76 -0.51
C GLY A 146 7.57 -8.90 0.16
N ILE A 147 8.08 -9.33 1.31
CA ILE A 147 9.17 -8.67 2.05
C ILE A 147 10.28 -9.69 2.36
N PRO A 148 11.46 -9.60 1.74
CA PRO A 148 12.61 -10.41 2.10
C PRO A 148 13.41 -9.75 3.23
N THR A 149 13.95 -10.56 4.14
CA THR A 149 14.82 -10.12 5.22
C THR A 149 15.99 -11.09 5.44
N VAL A 150 17.12 -10.53 5.88
CA VAL A 150 18.37 -11.24 6.17
C VAL A 150 18.97 -10.72 7.46
N ALA A 151 19.79 -11.55 8.11
CA ALA A 151 20.52 -11.15 9.31
C ALA A 151 21.49 -9.99 9.00
N ARG A 152 21.50 -8.98 9.86
CA ARG A 152 22.42 -7.84 9.83
C ARG A 152 23.08 -7.66 11.20
N LEU A 153 24.28 -7.10 11.23
CA LEU A 153 24.95 -6.75 12.48
C LEU A 153 24.27 -5.52 13.12
N ASN A 154 23.75 -5.68 14.34
CA ASN A 154 23.22 -4.61 15.20
C ASN A 154 22.08 -3.75 14.63
N GLN A 155 21.39 -4.20 13.58
CA GLN A 155 20.33 -3.44 12.90
C GLN A 155 19.21 -4.38 12.45
N SER A 156 17.96 -4.00 12.65
CA SER A 156 16.81 -4.77 12.18
C SER A 156 15.62 -3.87 11.88
N TYR A 157 15.35 -3.69 10.58
CA TYR A 157 14.33 -2.79 10.06
C TYR A 157 12.95 -3.43 9.92
N LEU A 158 12.87 -4.77 9.99
CA LEU A 158 11.65 -5.53 9.70
C LEU A 158 10.46 -5.11 10.55
N ILE A 159 10.64 -4.95 11.87
CA ILE A 159 9.55 -4.59 12.78
C ILE A 159 9.01 -3.18 12.46
N PRO A 160 9.84 -2.11 12.39
CA PRO A 160 9.37 -0.79 11.94
C PRO A 160 8.65 -0.81 10.59
N THR A 161 9.17 -1.59 9.63
CA THR A 161 8.55 -1.73 8.30
C THR A 161 7.17 -2.38 8.40
N LEU A 162 7.04 -3.48 9.14
CA LEU A 162 5.76 -4.16 9.33
C LEU A 162 4.77 -3.31 10.12
N GLN A 163 5.21 -2.58 11.14
CA GLN A 163 4.38 -1.62 11.87
C GLN A 163 3.81 -0.56 10.93
N SER A 164 4.67 0.03 10.08
CA SER A 164 4.24 1.03 9.10
C SER A 164 3.28 0.45 8.05
N LEU A 165 3.56 -0.76 7.58
CA LEU A 165 2.73 -1.43 6.58
C LEU A 165 1.38 -1.85 7.15
N ILE A 166 1.34 -2.47 8.33
CA ILE A 166 0.10 -2.94 8.96
C ILE A 166 -0.75 -1.76 9.43
N GLY A 167 -0.13 -0.76 10.09
CA GLY A 167 -0.81 0.46 10.51
C GLY A 167 -1.32 1.32 9.35
N GLY A 168 -0.81 1.10 8.14
CA GLY A 168 -1.28 1.75 6.92
C GLY A 168 -2.51 1.11 6.26
N ILE A 169 -2.98 -0.04 6.75
CA ILE A 169 -4.12 -0.80 6.20
C ILE A 169 -5.40 -0.46 6.97
N ALA A 170 -6.49 -0.12 6.26
CA ALA A 170 -7.77 0.07 6.93
C ALA A 170 -8.37 -1.27 7.39
N SER A 171 -9.09 -1.29 8.51
CA SER A 171 -9.67 -2.52 9.07
C SER A 171 -10.58 -3.28 8.09
N SER A 172 -11.25 -2.57 7.17
CA SER A 172 -12.08 -3.15 6.11
C SER A 172 -11.28 -3.83 4.99
N GLU A 173 -9.99 -3.51 4.86
CA GLU A 173 -9.10 -3.99 3.79
C GLU A 173 -8.23 -5.18 4.22
N ILE A 174 -8.11 -5.46 5.53
CA ILE A 174 -7.25 -6.53 6.08
C ILE A 174 -7.50 -7.88 5.38
N LYS A 175 -8.75 -8.20 5.06
CA LYS A 175 -9.09 -9.49 4.41
C LYS A 175 -8.61 -9.60 2.96
N MET A 176 -8.30 -8.48 2.31
CA MET A 176 -7.89 -8.37 0.90
C MET A 176 -6.36 -8.40 0.72
N VAL A 177 -5.59 -8.40 1.81
CA VAL A 177 -4.13 -8.30 1.78
C VAL A 177 -3.49 -9.50 2.48
N THR A 178 -2.37 -9.98 1.93
CA THR A 178 -1.48 -10.91 2.63
C THR A 178 -0.04 -10.39 2.52
N ILE A 179 0.65 -10.29 3.63
CA ILE A 179 2.07 -9.94 3.75
C ILE A 179 2.85 -11.23 3.98
N ILE A 180 3.82 -11.50 3.10
CA ILE A 180 4.68 -12.66 3.16
C ILE A 180 6.10 -12.20 3.44
N VAL A 181 6.60 -12.52 4.62
CA VAL A 181 7.97 -12.23 5.04
C VAL A 181 8.82 -13.46 4.75
N LEU A 182 9.82 -13.31 3.88
CA LEU A 182 10.82 -14.34 3.63
C LEU A 182 12.04 -14.06 4.50
N ILE A 183 12.29 -14.94 5.47
CA ILE A 183 13.51 -14.89 6.28
C ILE A 183 14.53 -15.83 5.63
N SER A 184 15.59 -15.27 5.08
CA SER A 184 16.65 -16.06 4.45
C SER A 184 17.92 -16.06 5.28
N ASP A 185 18.26 -17.24 5.80
CA ASP A 185 19.42 -17.52 6.63
C ASP A 185 20.11 -18.78 6.10
N SER A 186 21.44 -18.76 5.98
CA SER A 186 22.23 -19.89 5.46
C SER A 186 22.20 -21.12 6.36
N LYS A 187 21.82 -20.97 7.64
CA LYS A 187 21.60 -22.07 8.59
C LYS A 187 20.16 -22.61 8.56
N GLY A 188 19.33 -22.09 7.66
CA GLY A 188 17.94 -22.52 7.47
C GLY A 188 17.04 -22.26 8.68
N PRO A 189 15.91 -22.99 8.81
CA PRO A 189 14.87 -22.67 9.80
C PRO A 189 15.30 -22.88 11.27
N ASN A 190 16.40 -23.62 11.49
CA ASN A 190 16.91 -23.90 12.84
C ASN A 190 17.86 -22.83 13.37
N SER A 191 18.18 -21.81 12.58
CA SER A 191 19.08 -20.73 12.99
C SER A 191 18.54 -19.96 14.20
N SER A 192 19.44 -19.47 15.06
CA SER A 192 19.05 -18.60 16.18
C SER A 192 18.39 -17.32 15.70
N PHE A 193 18.81 -16.78 14.56
CA PHE A 193 18.21 -15.60 13.94
C PHE A 193 16.77 -15.86 13.50
N VAL A 194 16.49 -16.96 12.79
CA VAL A 194 15.12 -17.31 12.39
C VAL A 194 14.21 -17.48 13.61
N LYS A 195 14.67 -18.22 14.61
CA LYS A 195 13.91 -18.44 15.86
C LYS A 195 13.64 -17.12 16.57
N TYR A 196 14.65 -16.26 16.72
CA TYR A 196 14.51 -14.95 17.32
C TYR A 196 13.52 -14.06 16.55
N GLN A 197 13.61 -14.01 15.21
CA GLN A 197 12.65 -13.26 14.39
C GLN A 197 11.22 -13.80 14.52
N CYS A 198 11.02 -15.12 14.55
CA CYS A 198 9.69 -15.69 14.73
C CYS A 198 9.11 -15.34 16.11
N THR A 199 9.89 -15.46 17.18
CA THR A 199 9.48 -15.06 18.54
C THR A 199 9.13 -13.57 18.59
N LEU A 200 9.96 -12.73 17.98
CA LEU A 200 9.75 -11.28 17.95
C LEU A 200 8.49 -10.90 17.15
N LEU A 201 8.26 -11.53 16.00
CA LEU A 201 7.05 -11.32 15.22
C LEU A 201 5.80 -11.81 15.96
N GLN A 202 5.92 -12.90 16.74
CA GLN A 202 4.83 -13.42 17.55
C GLN A 202 4.46 -12.50 18.71
N SER A 203 5.43 -11.82 19.33
CA SER A 203 5.16 -10.83 20.37
C SER A 203 4.58 -9.53 19.80
N GLU A 204 5.05 -9.12 18.62
CA GLU A 204 4.67 -7.84 18.02
C GLU A 204 3.37 -7.87 17.21
N PHE A 205 3.11 -8.97 16.50
CA PHE A 205 2.01 -9.13 15.54
C PHE A 205 1.20 -10.43 15.73
N PRO A 206 0.75 -10.79 16.95
CA PRO A 206 0.06 -12.04 17.20
C PRO A 206 -1.25 -12.17 16.40
N PHE A 207 -2.01 -11.07 16.25
CA PHE A 207 -3.30 -11.09 15.56
C PHE A 207 -3.15 -11.18 14.04
N GLU A 208 -2.14 -10.53 13.48
CA GLU A 208 -1.86 -10.52 12.06
C GLU A 208 -1.34 -11.89 11.60
N LEU A 209 -0.50 -12.54 12.42
CA LEU A 209 -0.07 -13.92 12.21
C LEU A 209 -1.25 -14.90 12.28
N ASN A 210 -2.12 -14.77 13.29
CA ASN A 210 -3.26 -15.68 13.47
C ASN A 210 -4.36 -15.47 12.42
N SER A 211 -4.58 -14.23 11.98
CA SER A 211 -5.59 -13.89 10.96
C SER A 211 -5.16 -14.21 9.53
N GLY A 212 -3.86 -14.44 9.30
CA GLY A 212 -3.30 -14.68 7.98
C GLY A 212 -3.00 -13.42 7.19
N LEU A 213 -3.05 -12.25 7.84
CA LEU A 213 -2.51 -11.03 7.24
C LEU A 213 -1.00 -11.13 7.09
N LEU A 214 -0.30 -11.71 8.08
CA LEU A 214 1.14 -11.89 8.08
C LEU A 214 1.48 -13.38 8.05
N THR A 215 2.39 -13.78 7.18
CA THR A 215 2.94 -15.14 7.13
C THR A 215 4.44 -15.06 6.94
N VAL A 216 5.17 -15.87 7.69
CA VAL A 216 6.62 -15.97 7.60
C VAL A 216 6.98 -17.27 6.90
N ILE A 217 7.92 -17.20 5.96
CA ILE A 217 8.46 -18.37 5.27
C ILE A 217 9.98 -18.37 5.34
N VAL A 218 10.57 -19.56 5.41
CA VAL A 218 12.01 -19.78 5.26
C VAL A 218 12.23 -20.70 4.06
N PRO A 219 13.01 -20.28 3.05
CA PRO A 219 13.34 -21.15 1.93
C PRO A 219 14.15 -22.37 2.39
N PRO A 220 14.03 -23.52 1.72
CA PRO A 220 14.90 -24.67 1.94
C PRO A 220 16.34 -24.35 1.53
N ASN A 221 17.32 -24.96 2.19
CA ASN A 221 18.73 -24.73 1.88
C ASN A 221 19.08 -25.17 0.45
N GLU A 222 18.40 -26.22 -0.02
CA GLU A 222 18.47 -26.79 -1.36
C GLU A 222 18.12 -25.79 -2.47
N TRP A 223 17.34 -24.75 -2.15
CA TRP A 223 17.04 -23.67 -3.10
C TRP A 223 18.30 -22.98 -3.60
N TYR A 224 19.31 -22.84 -2.74
CA TYR A 224 20.55 -22.15 -3.03
C TYR A 224 21.62 -23.13 -3.49
N SER A 225 22.33 -22.78 -4.57
CA SER A 225 23.60 -23.43 -4.91
C SER A 225 24.72 -22.89 -4.03
N ASP A 226 25.96 -23.38 -4.20
CA ASP A 226 27.12 -22.69 -3.62
C ASP A 226 27.23 -21.27 -4.20
N LEU A 227 27.01 -20.27 -3.34
CA LEU A 227 27.05 -18.85 -3.71
C LEU A 227 28.45 -18.24 -3.55
N TYR A 228 29.40 -18.95 -2.94
CA TYR A 228 30.77 -18.47 -2.77
C TYR A 228 31.65 -18.74 -4.00
N SER A 229 31.30 -19.74 -4.82
CA SER A 229 32.02 -20.08 -6.07
C SER A 229 31.55 -19.31 -7.31
N ILE A 230 30.69 -18.29 -7.15
CA ILE A 230 30.17 -17.53 -8.28
C ILE A 230 31.30 -16.71 -8.92
N THR A 231 31.48 -16.87 -10.23
CA THR A 231 32.45 -16.10 -11.02
C THR A 231 32.17 -14.60 -10.88
N PRO A 232 33.13 -13.80 -10.39
CA PRO A 232 32.98 -12.36 -10.31
C PRO A 232 32.70 -11.71 -11.66
N THR A 233 31.86 -10.68 -11.66
CA THR A 233 31.58 -9.86 -12.85
C THR A 233 31.58 -8.38 -12.46
N PHE A 234 31.84 -7.50 -13.43
CA PHE A 234 31.85 -6.03 -13.22
C PHE A 234 32.78 -5.54 -12.12
N ASN A 235 33.88 -6.27 -11.86
CA ASN A 235 34.82 -6.01 -10.76
C ASN A 235 34.18 -6.01 -9.37
N ASP A 236 33.05 -6.71 -9.20
CA ASP A 236 32.42 -6.90 -7.90
C ASP A 236 33.26 -7.80 -7.00
N SER A 237 33.35 -7.47 -5.72
CA SER A 237 33.98 -8.35 -4.73
C SER A 237 33.20 -9.68 -4.61
N PRO A 238 33.85 -10.78 -4.18
CA PRO A 238 33.15 -12.04 -3.92
C PRO A 238 31.95 -11.89 -2.97
N GLU A 239 32.06 -11.00 -1.97
CA GLU A 239 30.96 -10.68 -1.06
C GLU A 239 29.79 -9.98 -1.77
N ARG A 240 30.07 -9.00 -2.63
CA ARG A 240 29.02 -8.34 -3.43
C ARG A 240 28.37 -9.33 -4.40
N MET A 241 29.16 -10.22 -5.01
CA MET A 241 28.68 -11.30 -5.88
C MET A 241 27.73 -12.24 -5.15
N TYR A 242 28.09 -12.64 -3.93
CA TYR A 242 27.26 -13.45 -3.05
C TYR A 242 25.91 -12.76 -2.79
N TRP A 243 25.92 -11.54 -2.26
CA TRP A 243 24.69 -10.86 -1.82
C TRP A 243 23.74 -10.53 -2.96
N ARG A 244 24.24 -10.04 -4.10
CA ARG A 244 23.36 -9.70 -5.24
C ARG A 244 22.73 -10.94 -5.88
N THR A 245 23.45 -12.07 -5.91
CA THR A 245 22.93 -13.34 -6.44
C THR A 245 21.93 -13.94 -5.48
N LYS A 246 22.24 -13.90 -4.17
CA LYS A 246 21.33 -14.31 -3.12
C LYS A 246 20.02 -13.52 -3.17
N GLN A 247 20.09 -12.19 -3.35
CA GLN A 247 18.91 -11.34 -3.47
C GLN A 247 18.02 -11.73 -4.68
N ASN A 248 18.62 -12.00 -5.84
CA ASN A 248 17.86 -12.53 -6.99
C ASN A 248 17.10 -13.81 -6.63
N LEU A 249 17.77 -14.77 -5.98
CA LEU A 249 17.18 -16.04 -5.58
C LEU A 249 16.09 -15.88 -4.51
N ASP A 250 16.28 -14.99 -3.54
CA ASP A 250 15.29 -14.68 -2.50
C ASP A 250 14.02 -14.09 -3.12
N TYR A 251 14.18 -13.14 -4.04
CA TYR A 251 13.06 -12.49 -4.73
C TYR A 251 12.31 -13.48 -5.62
N MET A 252 13.05 -14.34 -6.34
CA MET A 252 12.46 -15.42 -7.14
C MET A 252 11.62 -16.37 -6.28
N TYR A 253 12.15 -16.81 -5.14
CA TYR A 253 11.43 -17.70 -4.23
C TYR A 253 10.14 -17.05 -3.70
N LEU A 254 10.22 -15.79 -3.31
CA LEU A 254 9.10 -15.03 -2.79
C LEU A 254 8.00 -14.84 -3.85
N MET A 255 8.38 -14.50 -5.09
CA MET A 255 7.46 -14.39 -6.21
C MET A 255 6.82 -15.72 -6.58
N LEU A 256 7.59 -16.82 -6.62
CA LEU A 256 7.07 -18.17 -6.86
C LEU A 256 6.04 -18.57 -5.80
N TYR A 257 6.37 -18.34 -4.53
CA TYR A 257 5.45 -18.62 -3.43
C TYR A 257 4.18 -17.74 -3.51
N SER A 258 4.31 -16.48 -3.93
CA SER A 258 3.20 -15.53 -4.00
C SER A 258 2.28 -15.72 -5.22
N GLN A 259 2.75 -16.37 -6.29
CA GLN A 259 2.06 -16.42 -7.58
C GLN A 259 0.62 -16.95 -7.51
N GLN A 260 0.35 -17.92 -6.65
CA GLN A 260 -0.99 -18.51 -6.49
C GLN A 260 -1.80 -17.94 -5.31
N ARG A 261 -1.27 -16.90 -4.64
CA ARG A 261 -1.85 -16.36 -3.39
C ARG A 261 -2.58 -15.05 -3.57
N GLY A 262 -2.46 -14.39 -4.72
CA GLY A 262 -3.31 -13.25 -5.03
C GLY A 262 -3.36 -12.86 -6.48
N GLU A 263 -4.07 -11.78 -6.77
CA GLU A 263 -4.21 -11.21 -8.12
C GLU A 263 -3.03 -10.29 -8.46
N TYR A 264 -2.58 -9.51 -7.49
CA TYR A 264 -1.44 -8.61 -7.62
C TYR A 264 -0.33 -8.97 -6.63
N TYR A 265 0.91 -8.84 -7.07
CA TYR A 265 2.11 -9.00 -6.24
C TYR A 265 2.85 -7.66 -6.13
N LEU A 266 3.11 -7.21 -4.90
CA LEU A 266 3.90 -6.03 -4.59
C LEU A 266 5.22 -6.45 -3.92
N GLN A 267 6.35 -6.15 -4.57
CA GLN A 267 7.68 -6.34 -3.98
C GLN A 267 8.06 -5.14 -3.12
N LEU A 268 8.45 -5.41 -1.88
CA LEU A 268 9.06 -4.44 -0.95
C LEU A 268 10.38 -4.99 -0.39
N GLU A 269 11.07 -4.15 0.37
CA GLU A 269 12.24 -4.49 1.19
C GLU A 269 11.84 -4.40 2.67
N ASP A 270 12.69 -4.91 3.57
CA ASP A 270 12.43 -4.92 5.01
C ASP A 270 12.72 -3.58 5.71
N ASP A 271 13.01 -2.52 4.96
CA ASP A 271 13.40 -1.19 5.44
C ASP A 271 12.63 -0.05 4.75
N VAL A 272 11.30 -0.16 4.73
CA VAL A 272 10.41 0.80 4.08
C VAL A 272 9.33 1.34 5.02
N LEU A 273 8.97 2.61 4.85
CA LEU A 273 7.74 3.18 5.41
C LEU A 273 6.68 3.29 4.34
N ALA A 274 5.44 2.99 4.70
CA ALA A 274 4.27 3.15 3.86
C ALA A 274 3.49 4.42 4.21
N LYS A 275 2.79 4.97 3.21
CA LYS A 275 1.76 6.00 3.45
C LYS A 275 0.50 5.40 4.07
N PRO A 276 -0.21 6.13 4.93
CA PRO A 276 -1.54 5.71 5.36
C PRO A 276 -2.49 5.49 4.18
N GLY A 277 -3.27 4.41 4.24
CA GLY A 277 -4.23 4.03 3.20
C GLY A 277 -3.58 3.67 1.87
N TYR A 278 -2.33 3.19 1.87
CA TYR A 278 -1.64 2.82 0.64
C TYR A 278 -2.37 1.72 -0.13
N VAL A 279 -3.04 0.78 0.56
CA VAL A 279 -3.84 -0.28 -0.08
C VAL A 279 -4.96 0.31 -0.94
N SER A 280 -5.79 1.19 -0.35
CA SER A 280 -6.83 1.92 -1.10
C SER A 280 -6.26 2.69 -2.30
N ARG A 281 -5.10 3.34 -2.11
CA ARG A 281 -4.43 4.12 -3.17
C ARG A 281 -3.93 3.22 -4.30
N ILE A 282 -3.34 2.07 -3.99
CA ILE A 282 -2.91 1.06 -4.95
C ILE A 282 -4.12 0.55 -5.74
N LYS A 283 -5.20 0.15 -5.05
CA LYS A 283 -6.43 -0.34 -5.69
C LYS A 283 -7.01 0.68 -6.65
N LYS A 284 -7.20 1.91 -6.20
CA LYS A 284 -7.66 3.02 -7.04
C LYS A 284 -6.75 3.27 -8.24
N PHE A 285 -5.43 3.11 -8.07
CA PHE A 285 -4.47 3.28 -9.16
C PHE A 285 -4.56 2.16 -10.20
N ILE A 286 -4.74 0.91 -9.76
CA ILE A 286 -5.00 -0.24 -10.64
C ILE A 286 -6.30 -0.03 -11.41
N ASP A 287 -7.39 0.32 -10.72
CA ASP A 287 -8.71 0.53 -11.33
C ASP A 287 -8.70 1.62 -12.43
N GLY A 288 -7.90 2.67 -12.21
CA GLY A 288 -7.68 3.75 -13.18
C GLY A 288 -6.81 3.37 -14.37
N ARG A 289 -6.22 2.17 -14.39
CA ARG A 289 -5.25 1.68 -15.38
C ARG A 289 -5.64 0.34 -16.00
N MET A 290 -6.90 -0.08 -15.83
CA MET A 290 -7.38 -1.37 -16.35
C MET A 290 -7.35 -1.48 -17.88
N THR A 291 -7.40 -0.35 -18.59
CA THR A 291 -7.33 -0.31 -20.07
C THR A 291 -5.91 -0.18 -20.61
N ASP A 292 -4.93 0.09 -19.74
CA ASP A 292 -3.53 0.27 -20.12
C ASP A 292 -2.81 -1.09 -20.17
N ASP A 293 -1.90 -1.26 -21.14
CA ASP A 293 -1.08 -2.48 -21.29
C ASP A 293 0.20 -2.40 -20.43
N TRP A 294 0.04 -2.23 -19.12
CA TRP A 294 1.18 -2.15 -18.20
C TRP A 294 1.70 -3.54 -17.80
N LEU A 295 3.02 -3.67 -17.66
CA LEU A 295 3.67 -4.82 -17.05
C LEU A 295 3.95 -4.58 -15.56
N MET A 296 4.20 -3.32 -15.19
CA MET A 296 4.54 -2.95 -13.82
C MET A 296 3.92 -1.60 -13.44
N LEU A 297 3.34 -1.55 -12.25
CA LEU A 297 2.97 -0.30 -11.58
C LEU A 297 3.98 0.01 -10.48
N GLU A 298 4.39 1.27 -10.38
CA GLU A 298 5.43 1.68 -9.43
C GLU A 298 4.92 2.64 -8.38
N PHE A 299 5.22 2.34 -7.13
CA PHE A 299 4.88 3.16 -5.96
C PHE A 299 6.12 3.69 -5.22
N SER A 300 7.31 3.38 -5.75
CA SER A 300 8.60 3.98 -5.42
C SER A 300 9.50 3.90 -6.67
N SER A 301 10.33 4.90 -6.90
CA SER A 301 11.38 4.90 -7.93
C SER A 301 12.71 4.33 -7.48
N LEU A 302 12.88 4.04 -6.20
CA LEU A 302 14.10 3.40 -5.69
C LEU A 302 14.10 1.90 -6.03
N GLY A 303 15.16 1.44 -6.70
CA GLY A 303 15.46 0.03 -6.95
C GLY A 303 14.24 -0.81 -7.32
N PHE A 304 14.10 -1.97 -6.68
CA PHE A 304 12.94 -2.86 -6.75
C PHE A 304 11.90 -2.59 -5.64
N ILE A 305 11.99 -1.49 -4.90
CA ILE A 305 11.02 -1.18 -3.85
C ILE A 305 9.71 -0.72 -4.48
N GLY A 306 8.57 -1.22 -3.99
CA GLY A 306 7.24 -0.74 -4.37
C GLY A 306 6.89 -1.03 -5.81
N LYS A 307 7.33 -2.19 -6.33
CA LYS A 307 7.05 -2.64 -7.70
C LYS A 307 5.91 -3.64 -7.69
N LEU A 308 4.83 -3.33 -8.39
CA LEU A 308 3.62 -4.14 -8.45
C LEU A 308 3.46 -4.79 -9.83
N PHE A 309 3.12 -6.07 -9.84
CA PHE A 309 2.87 -6.89 -11.02
C PHE A 309 1.54 -7.63 -10.86
N ARG A 310 0.91 -7.99 -11.98
CA ARG A 310 -0.10 -9.06 -11.98
C ARG A 310 0.61 -10.37 -11.68
N THR A 311 0.02 -11.25 -10.86
CA THR A 311 0.65 -12.55 -10.56
C THR A 311 0.82 -13.42 -11.80
N SER A 312 -0.06 -13.26 -12.80
CA SER A 312 0.06 -13.90 -14.11
C SER A 312 1.32 -13.50 -14.89
N ASP A 313 1.80 -12.26 -14.71
CA ASP A 313 2.98 -11.74 -15.42
C ASP A 313 4.30 -12.08 -14.70
N LEU A 314 4.25 -12.54 -13.44
CA LEU A 314 5.44 -12.97 -12.70
C LEU A 314 6.22 -14.06 -13.41
N THR A 315 5.56 -14.94 -14.19
CA THR A 315 6.21 -16.00 -14.95
C THR A 315 7.32 -15.46 -15.87
N LEU A 316 7.06 -14.33 -16.55
CA LEU A 316 8.07 -13.67 -17.40
C LEU A 316 9.24 -13.16 -16.57
N LEU A 317 8.93 -12.41 -15.52
CA LEU A 317 9.92 -11.77 -14.66
C LEU A 317 10.83 -12.83 -14.00
N LEU A 318 10.22 -13.90 -13.49
CA LEU A 318 10.90 -15.05 -12.88
C LEU A 318 11.87 -15.71 -13.86
N GLN A 319 11.43 -16.00 -15.09
CA GLN A 319 12.30 -16.58 -16.11
C GLN A 319 13.44 -15.64 -16.48
N PHE A 320 13.16 -14.34 -16.61
CA PHE A 320 14.19 -13.35 -16.93
C PHE A 320 15.24 -13.22 -15.84
N ILE A 321 14.83 -13.21 -14.57
CA ILE A 321 15.77 -13.17 -13.45
C ILE A 321 16.56 -14.48 -13.40
N ALA A 322 15.90 -15.64 -13.55
CA ALA A 322 16.56 -16.94 -13.54
C ALA A 322 17.71 -17.02 -14.56
N MET A 323 17.48 -16.55 -15.79
CA MET A 323 18.50 -16.51 -16.86
C MET A 323 19.80 -15.80 -16.46
N PHE A 324 19.72 -14.76 -15.63
CA PHE A 324 20.83 -13.84 -15.38
C PHE A 324 21.14 -13.59 -13.89
N HIS A 325 20.60 -14.42 -12.99
CA HIS A 325 20.67 -14.20 -11.55
C HIS A 325 22.11 -14.16 -10.99
N LYS A 326 23.05 -14.86 -11.64
CA LYS A 326 24.48 -14.86 -11.25
C LYS A 326 25.24 -13.66 -11.81
N GLN A 327 24.78 -13.11 -12.93
CA GLN A 327 25.49 -12.10 -13.71
C GLN A 327 25.16 -10.68 -13.26
N LYS A 328 23.92 -10.36 -12.91
CA LYS A 328 23.50 -8.97 -12.64
C LYS A 328 22.61 -8.87 -11.40
N PRO A 329 22.66 -7.75 -10.65
CA PRO A 329 21.73 -7.49 -9.56
C PRO A 329 20.29 -7.34 -10.07
N VAL A 330 19.32 -7.63 -9.21
CA VAL A 330 17.89 -7.69 -9.54
C VAL A 330 17.35 -6.38 -10.11
N ASP A 331 17.81 -5.23 -9.61
CA ASP A 331 17.42 -3.90 -10.10
C ASP A 331 17.76 -3.71 -11.57
N TRP A 332 18.96 -4.16 -11.98
CA TRP A 332 19.40 -4.07 -13.38
C TRP A 332 18.61 -5.03 -14.25
N LEU A 333 18.31 -6.23 -13.74
CA LEU A 333 17.51 -7.20 -14.47
C LEU A 333 16.09 -6.66 -14.71
N LEU A 334 15.51 -5.96 -13.75
CA LEU A 334 14.23 -5.30 -13.92
C LEU A 334 14.28 -4.25 -15.05
N ASP A 335 15.26 -3.34 -15.02
CA ASP A 335 15.41 -2.32 -16.06
C ASP A 335 15.67 -2.95 -17.45
N LEU A 336 16.53 -3.97 -17.49
CA LEU A 336 16.87 -4.69 -18.72
C LEU A 336 15.69 -5.47 -19.29
N LEU A 337 14.78 -5.98 -18.46
CA LEU A 337 13.55 -6.62 -18.95
C LEU A 337 12.73 -5.65 -19.80
N PHE A 338 12.57 -4.39 -19.35
CA PHE A 338 11.85 -3.38 -20.12
C PHE A 338 12.59 -3.00 -21.40
N VAL A 339 13.91 -2.85 -21.35
CA VAL A 339 14.73 -2.58 -22.54
C VAL A 339 14.56 -3.70 -23.56
N ASN A 340 14.75 -4.96 -23.16
CA ASN A 340 14.69 -6.10 -24.07
C ASN A 340 13.29 -6.37 -24.63
N ARG A 341 12.24 -6.12 -23.83
CA ARG A 341 10.86 -6.41 -24.24
C ARG A 341 10.25 -5.33 -25.11
N TYR A 342 10.55 -4.05 -24.84
CA TYR A 342 9.81 -2.94 -25.44
C TYR A 342 10.65 -2.00 -26.30
N CYS A 343 11.97 -1.95 -26.11
CA CYS A 343 12.79 -0.97 -26.80
C CYS A 343 13.35 -1.49 -28.12
N HIS A 344 13.25 -0.66 -29.16
CA HIS A 344 13.86 -0.93 -30.45
C HIS A 344 15.38 -0.67 -30.37
N PRO A 345 16.25 -1.66 -30.70
CA PRO A 345 17.71 -1.54 -30.52
C PRO A 345 18.35 -0.36 -31.29
N GLU A 346 17.83 -0.02 -32.47
CA GLU A 346 18.34 1.08 -33.29
C GLU A 346 17.84 2.48 -32.85
N LYS A 347 16.97 2.56 -31.85
CA LYS A 347 16.43 3.84 -31.36
C LYS A 347 17.23 4.33 -30.16
N SER A 348 17.16 5.64 -29.91
CA SER A 348 17.88 6.27 -28.81
C SER A 348 17.39 5.79 -27.44
N ALA A 349 18.26 5.88 -26.43
CA ALA A 349 17.89 5.59 -25.04
C ALA A 349 16.71 6.46 -24.55
N LYS A 350 16.59 7.70 -25.05
CA LYS A 350 15.45 8.57 -24.75
C LYS A 350 14.15 8.00 -25.31
N HIS A 351 14.16 7.51 -26.55
CA HIS A 351 13.00 6.85 -27.13
C HIS A 351 12.61 5.61 -26.33
N CYS A 352 13.60 4.78 -25.98
CA CYS A 352 13.39 3.61 -25.12
C CYS A 352 12.75 4.00 -23.77
N ALA A 353 13.24 5.05 -23.11
CA ALA A 353 12.68 5.52 -21.84
C ALA A 353 11.22 5.96 -21.96
N GLU A 354 10.81 6.60 -23.06
CA GLU A 354 9.41 6.98 -23.29
C GLU A 354 8.52 5.76 -23.54
N ILE A 355 8.99 4.76 -24.29
CA ILE A 355 8.25 3.51 -24.49
C ILE A 355 8.14 2.74 -23.16
N ALA A 356 9.24 2.60 -22.42
CA ALA A 356 9.24 1.91 -21.14
C ALA A 356 8.22 2.52 -20.16
N LYS A 357 8.09 3.86 -20.09
CA LYS A 357 7.10 4.56 -19.24
C LYS A 357 5.65 4.20 -19.54
N GLN A 358 5.32 3.76 -20.75
CA GLN A 358 3.96 3.33 -21.11
C GLN A 358 3.62 1.98 -20.45
N HIS A 359 4.62 1.12 -20.25
CA HIS A 359 4.45 -0.21 -19.67
C HIS A 359 4.89 -0.30 -18.19
N ARG A 360 5.64 0.72 -17.73
CA ARG A 360 6.11 0.93 -16.36
C ARG A 360 5.50 2.24 -15.85
N ILE A 361 4.30 2.14 -15.28
CA ILE A 361 3.51 3.31 -14.91
C ILE A 361 3.73 3.66 -13.44
N ARG A 362 4.28 4.84 -13.18
CA ARG A 362 4.58 5.32 -11.83
C ARG A 362 3.41 6.10 -11.22
N HIS A 363 3.01 5.71 -10.01
CA HIS A 363 2.15 6.48 -9.13
C HIS A 363 2.92 7.66 -8.53
N ARG A 364 2.29 8.83 -8.46
CA ARG A 364 2.81 10.01 -7.77
C ARG A 364 1.77 10.56 -6.79
N PRO A 365 2.16 10.94 -5.56
CA PRO A 365 3.49 10.79 -4.95
C PRO A 365 3.86 9.32 -4.68
N SER A 366 5.13 9.03 -4.39
CA SER A 366 5.53 7.68 -3.95
C SER A 366 4.79 7.29 -2.67
N LEU A 367 4.38 6.03 -2.56
CA LEU A 367 3.69 5.48 -1.38
C LEU A 367 4.64 4.79 -0.41
N PHE A 368 5.88 4.53 -0.83
CA PHE A 368 6.90 3.88 -0.01
C PHE A 368 8.17 4.71 0.05
N GLN A 369 8.81 4.72 1.22
CA GLN A 369 10.03 5.45 1.51
C GLN A 369 11.05 4.51 2.14
N HIS A 370 12.20 4.34 1.49
CA HIS A 370 13.32 3.58 2.03
C HIS A 370 13.92 4.31 3.26
N ILE A 371 14.12 3.58 4.36
CA ILE A 371 14.68 4.08 5.62
C ILE A 371 15.96 3.37 6.05
N GLY A 372 16.39 2.33 5.31
CA GLY A 372 17.61 1.58 5.60
C GLY A 372 18.86 2.43 5.39
N VAL A 373 19.47 2.92 6.48
CA VAL A 373 20.74 3.66 6.38
C VAL A 373 21.92 2.70 6.25
N HIS A 374 21.85 1.51 6.88
CA HIS A 374 22.91 0.50 6.87
C HIS A 374 22.52 -0.69 6.00
N SER A 375 23.34 -0.96 4.97
CA SER A 375 23.16 -2.11 4.08
C SER A 375 23.50 -3.43 4.78
N SER A 376 23.01 -4.54 4.23
CA SER A 376 23.49 -5.89 4.58
C SER A 376 24.96 -6.10 4.24
N LEU A 377 25.48 -5.37 3.24
CA LEU A 377 26.92 -5.32 2.96
C LEU A 377 27.60 -4.47 4.04
N ALA A 378 28.53 -5.08 4.79
CA ALA A 378 29.21 -4.42 5.90
C ALA A 378 29.88 -3.11 5.45
N GLY A 379 29.64 -2.04 6.21
CA GLY A 379 30.22 -0.71 5.96
C GLY A 379 29.53 0.13 4.87
N LYS A 380 28.56 -0.38 4.12
CA LYS A 380 27.84 0.41 3.10
C LYS A 380 26.69 1.20 3.73
N VAL A 381 26.81 2.53 3.72
CA VAL A 381 25.77 3.48 4.15
C VAL A 381 24.99 3.98 2.94
N GLN A 382 23.65 3.88 2.97
CA GLN A 382 22.79 4.29 1.87
C GLN A 382 21.70 5.26 2.32
N LYS A 383 21.83 6.53 1.95
CA LYS A 383 20.86 7.59 2.30
C LYS A 383 19.88 7.89 1.16
N LEU A 384 19.42 6.85 0.45
CA LEU A 384 18.43 7.03 -0.61
C LEU A 384 17.08 7.43 -0.02
N ARG A 385 16.50 8.52 -0.53
CA ARG A 385 15.16 8.97 -0.17
C ARG A 385 14.29 9.29 -1.39
N GLU A 386 12.99 9.09 -1.28
CA GLU A 386 12.03 9.47 -2.32
C GLU A 386 11.75 10.97 -2.24
N LYS A 387 12.00 11.68 -3.35
CA LYS A 387 11.85 13.15 -3.37
C LYS A 387 10.39 13.59 -3.25
N ASP A 388 9.45 12.78 -3.73
CA ASP A 388 8.03 13.10 -3.76
C ASP A 388 7.21 12.38 -2.67
N PHE A 389 7.83 11.63 -1.76
CA PHE A 389 7.12 10.99 -0.65
C PHE A 389 6.50 12.01 0.32
N GLY A 390 7.09 13.20 0.47
CA GLY A 390 6.64 14.21 1.44
C GLY A 390 6.97 13.79 2.88
N LYS A 391 6.19 14.28 3.86
CA LYS A 391 6.44 13.97 5.29
C LYS A 391 6.18 12.49 5.58
N ALA A 392 7.10 11.85 6.31
CA ALA A 392 6.90 10.52 6.85
C ALA A 392 5.83 10.55 7.95
N GLN A 393 5.09 9.44 8.08
CA GLN A 393 4.23 9.24 9.23
C GLN A 393 5.12 8.82 10.40
N LEU A 394 5.22 9.67 11.41
CA LEU A 394 6.09 9.46 12.58
C LEU A 394 5.34 8.89 13.78
N TYR A 395 4.03 8.67 13.66
CA TYR A 395 3.15 8.22 14.74
C TYR A 395 1.88 7.54 14.22
N ILE A 396 1.29 6.66 15.04
CA ILE A 396 0.03 5.96 14.76
C ILE A 396 -1.07 6.63 15.59
N PRO A 397 -2.04 7.30 14.94
CA PRO A 397 -3.07 8.05 15.66
C PRO A 397 -4.19 7.16 16.17
N HIS A 398 -4.52 7.29 17.46
CA HIS A 398 -5.70 6.69 18.09
C HIS A 398 -6.57 7.80 18.69
N ARG A 399 -7.82 7.91 18.21
CA ARG A 399 -8.77 8.98 18.61
C ARG A 399 -9.89 8.48 19.53
N ASP A 400 -9.88 7.18 19.79
CA ASP A 400 -10.81 6.41 20.59
C ASP A 400 -10.30 6.16 22.02
N ASN A 401 -9.13 6.69 22.37
CA ASN A 401 -8.60 6.60 23.74
C ASN A 401 -9.56 7.24 24.76
N PRO A 402 -9.74 6.61 25.94
CA PRO A 402 -10.65 7.10 26.97
C PRO A 402 -10.18 8.44 27.55
N PRO A 403 -11.07 9.40 27.84
CA PRO A 403 -10.67 10.69 28.42
C PRO A 403 -9.93 10.56 29.76
N ALA A 404 -8.77 11.20 29.88
CA ALA A 404 -7.94 11.19 31.08
C ALA A 404 -7.32 12.56 31.36
N LYS A 405 -7.05 12.84 32.63
CA LYS A 405 -6.11 13.89 33.05
C LYS A 405 -4.71 13.28 33.04
N ILE A 406 -3.81 13.88 32.26
CA ILE A 406 -2.44 13.38 32.09
C ILE A 406 -1.50 14.25 32.92
N THR A 407 -0.59 13.61 33.64
CA THR A 407 0.48 14.29 34.38
C THR A 407 1.79 13.55 34.11
N THR A 408 2.89 14.29 33.96
CA THR A 408 4.21 13.72 33.67
C THR A 408 5.30 14.55 34.32
N THR A 409 6.38 13.89 34.75
CA THR A 409 7.61 14.57 35.23
C THR A 409 8.60 14.84 34.09
N LEU A 410 8.43 14.15 32.96
CA LEU A 410 9.30 14.26 31.80
C LEU A 410 9.19 15.67 31.19
N LYS A 411 10.34 16.23 30.82
CA LYS A 411 10.39 17.54 30.15
C LYS A 411 10.05 17.37 28.68
N THR A 412 8.89 17.89 28.28
CA THR A 412 8.44 17.92 26.89
C THR A 412 9.38 18.77 26.01
N TYR A 413 9.71 18.25 24.83
CA TYR A 413 10.42 18.99 23.80
C TYR A 413 9.44 19.78 22.93
N MET A 414 9.61 21.11 22.89
CA MET A 414 8.78 22.01 22.06
C MET A 414 7.27 21.80 22.27
N LEU A 415 6.52 21.51 21.19
CA LEU A 415 5.06 21.32 21.17
C LEU A 415 4.67 19.84 21.02
N PHE A 416 5.59 18.92 21.32
CA PHE A 416 5.35 17.48 21.21
C PHE A 416 4.90 16.91 22.56
N ASP A 417 3.80 17.43 23.10
CA ASP A 417 3.25 17.03 24.40
C ASP A 417 2.48 15.70 24.38
N ILE A 418 2.30 15.13 25.57
CA ILE A 418 1.72 13.79 25.75
C ILE A 418 0.21 13.80 25.50
N GLU A 419 -0.46 14.94 25.72
CA GLU A 419 -1.87 15.14 25.43
C GLU A 419 -2.16 15.02 23.92
N ASN A 420 -1.33 15.63 23.07
CA ASN A 420 -1.43 15.51 21.62
C ASN A 420 -1.11 14.09 21.13
N ALA A 421 -0.20 13.39 21.80
CA ALA A 421 0.08 11.99 21.52
C ALA A 421 -1.11 11.09 21.87
N TYR A 422 -1.66 11.27 23.07
CA TYR A 422 -2.77 10.49 23.59
C TYR A 422 -4.07 10.71 22.80
N THR A 423 -4.28 11.91 22.26
CA THR A 423 -5.45 12.25 21.44
C THR A 423 -5.28 11.94 19.94
N GLY A 424 -4.14 11.35 19.55
CA GLY A 424 -3.85 10.97 18.17
C GLY A 424 -3.59 12.17 17.24
N ASN A 425 -3.19 13.32 17.78
CA ASN A 425 -2.88 14.54 17.02
C ASN A 425 -1.40 14.65 16.65
N ASN A 426 -0.48 14.06 17.43
CA ASN A 426 0.96 14.03 17.15
C ASN A 426 1.63 12.82 17.85
N TYR A 427 2.96 12.74 17.89
CA TYR A 427 3.71 11.92 18.85
C TYR A 427 4.16 12.73 20.07
N TYR A 428 4.50 12.05 21.16
CA TYR A 428 5.14 12.65 22.32
C TYR A 428 6.66 12.67 22.09
N TRP A 429 7.34 13.77 22.41
CA TRP A 429 8.80 13.83 22.43
C TRP A 429 9.26 14.55 23.70
N ALA A 430 10.05 13.86 24.50
CA ALA A 430 10.64 14.38 25.73
C ALA A 430 12.16 14.26 25.70
N PHE A 431 12.81 15.09 26.51
CA PHE A 431 14.23 14.93 26.81
C PHE A 431 14.50 13.59 27.52
N ALA A 432 15.77 13.22 27.60
CA ALA A 432 16.22 11.98 28.22
C ALA A 432 15.59 11.74 29.61
N PRO A 433 14.83 10.64 29.77
CA PRO A 433 14.28 10.25 31.07
C PRO A 433 15.33 10.04 32.14
N VAL A 434 14.99 10.39 33.38
CA VAL A 434 15.77 10.04 34.58
C VAL A 434 15.02 9.03 35.44
N ALA A 435 15.73 8.36 36.34
CA ALA A 435 15.11 7.43 37.27
C ALA A 435 13.95 8.08 38.05
N GLN A 436 12.85 7.35 38.24
CA GLN A 436 11.58 7.78 38.86
C GLN A 436 10.72 8.73 38.02
N ASP A 437 11.11 9.02 36.77
CA ASP A 437 10.21 9.70 35.86
C ASP A 437 8.95 8.86 35.59
N TYR A 438 7.82 9.53 35.38
CA TYR A 438 6.57 8.85 35.09
C TYR A 438 5.64 9.64 34.16
N ILE A 439 4.71 8.91 33.55
CA ILE A 439 3.52 9.46 32.88
C ILE A 439 2.29 8.80 33.52
N LEU A 440 1.40 9.60 34.09
CA LEU A 440 0.20 9.15 34.79
C LEU A 440 -1.05 9.62 34.06
N PHE A 441 -1.91 8.67 33.71
CA PHE A 441 -3.21 8.85 33.11
C PHE A 441 -4.29 8.57 34.15
N GLU A 442 -4.94 9.61 34.65
CA GLU A 442 -6.07 9.51 35.58
C GLU A 442 -7.38 9.61 34.80
N PHE A 443 -8.10 8.49 34.64
CA PHE A 443 -9.36 8.48 33.90
C PHE A 443 -10.46 9.21 34.68
N TYR A 444 -11.27 10.01 33.99
CA TYR A 444 -12.37 10.74 34.66
C TYR A 444 -13.46 9.82 35.23
N SER A 445 -13.56 8.60 34.71
CA SER A 445 -14.41 7.53 35.22
C SER A 445 -13.70 6.19 35.06
N ALA A 446 -14.00 5.24 35.94
CA ALA A 446 -13.43 3.89 35.84
C ALA A 446 -13.79 3.21 34.51
N ILE A 447 -12.77 2.81 33.76
CA ILE A 447 -12.89 2.16 32.44
C ILE A 447 -12.66 0.66 32.53
N ALA A 448 -13.18 -0.11 31.57
CA ALA A 448 -12.94 -1.54 31.42
C ALA A 448 -11.94 -1.75 30.28
N VAL A 449 -10.67 -1.99 30.63
CA VAL A 449 -9.58 -2.13 29.64
C VAL A 449 -9.50 -3.58 29.18
N ILE A 450 -9.49 -3.78 27.87
CA ILE A 450 -9.28 -5.09 27.22
C ILE A 450 -7.91 -5.21 26.55
N GLY A 451 -7.23 -4.10 26.29
CA GLY A 451 -5.85 -4.13 25.81
C GLY A 451 -5.13 -2.79 25.89
N ILE A 452 -3.80 -2.83 25.80
CA ILE A 452 -2.92 -1.66 25.83
C ILE A 452 -1.83 -1.88 24.77
N VAL A 453 -1.63 -0.89 23.91
CA VAL A 453 -0.50 -0.84 22.96
C VAL A 453 0.23 0.48 23.15
N ILE A 454 1.53 0.41 23.44
CA ILE A 454 2.39 1.58 23.54
C ILE A 454 3.65 1.30 22.74
N ARG A 455 4.01 2.19 21.82
CA ARG A 455 5.27 2.09 21.06
C ARG A 455 6.07 3.37 21.17
N THR A 456 7.37 3.19 21.40
CA THR A 456 8.32 4.28 21.56
C THR A 456 9.31 4.32 20.39
N GLY A 457 10.06 5.42 20.27
CA GLY A 457 10.92 5.71 19.12
C GLY A 457 10.10 6.05 17.87
N ASN A 458 10.75 6.47 16.79
CA ASN A 458 10.11 6.57 15.48
C ASN A 458 11.13 6.34 14.35
N PRO A 459 10.74 6.31 13.07
CA PRO A 459 11.69 6.04 11.99
C PRO A 459 12.85 7.03 11.87
N GLU A 460 12.69 8.27 12.34
CA GLU A 460 13.73 9.31 12.34
C GLU A 460 14.63 9.23 13.58
N HIS A 461 14.10 8.75 14.70
CA HIS A 461 14.74 8.64 16.01
C HIS A 461 14.47 7.25 16.61
N GLN A 462 15.12 6.22 16.06
CA GLN A 462 14.84 4.81 16.38
C GLN A 462 15.31 4.37 17.78
N TYR A 463 16.20 5.15 18.39
CA TYR A 463 16.77 4.87 19.71
C TYR A 463 16.13 5.70 20.84
N ASP A 464 15.20 6.60 20.49
CA ASP A 464 14.46 7.40 21.46
C ASP A 464 13.31 6.57 22.08
N ILE A 465 13.66 5.46 22.70
CA ILE A 465 12.74 4.42 23.20
C ILE A 465 12.78 4.31 24.73
N LEU A 466 11.74 3.71 25.30
CA LEU A 466 11.81 3.08 26.62
C LEU A 466 12.23 1.62 26.44
N ASP A 467 13.06 1.06 27.31
CA ASP A 467 13.44 -0.35 27.29
C ASP A 467 12.89 -1.08 28.53
N GLU A 468 13.43 -2.26 28.84
CA GLU A 468 12.99 -3.11 29.95
C GLU A 468 13.02 -2.41 31.34
N ASN A 469 13.74 -1.29 31.46
CA ASN A 469 13.79 -0.46 32.67
C ASN A 469 12.55 0.42 32.86
N ALA A 470 11.57 0.36 31.96
CA ALA A 470 10.28 1.00 32.13
C ALA A 470 9.14 -0.02 32.14
N GLU A 471 8.07 0.30 32.85
CA GLU A 471 6.90 -0.56 32.96
C GLU A 471 5.59 0.21 32.92
N VAL A 472 4.51 -0.52 32.60
CA VAL A 472 3.14 -0.04 32.70
C VAL A 472 2.47 -0.67 33.92
N LEU A 473 1.97 0.19 34.78
CA LEU A 473 1.19 -0.17 35.95
C LEU A 473 -0.26 0.30 35.81
N LEU A 474 -1.17 -0.43 36.43
CA LEU A 474 -2.58 -0.09 36.52
C LEU A 474 -3.02 0.04 37.97
N ARG A 475 -3.86 1.03 38.25
CA ARG A 475 -4.60 1.15 39.52
C ARG A 475 -6.04 0.67 39.29
N LYS A 476 -6.41 -0.46 39.88
CA LYS A 476 -7.76 -1.04 39.75
C LYS A 476 -8.76 -0.29 40.65
N VAL A 477 -10.06 -0.36 40.33
CA VAL A 477 -11.11 0.37 41.07
C VAL A 477 -11.12 0.09 42.58
N ASN A 478 -10.72 -1.10 42.99
CA ASN A 478 -10.71 -1.54 44.40
C ASN A 478 -9.29 -1.70 44.97
N GLU A 479 -8.28 -1.12 44.32
CA GLU A 479 -6.88 -1.18 44.74
C GLU A 479 -6.33 0.25 44.89
N ASP A 480 -5.75 0.55 46.05
CA ASP A 480 -5.13 1.86 46.27
C ASP A 480 -3.76 1.98 45.57
N ASN A 481 -3.07 0.84 45.44
CA ASN A 481 -1.73 0.75 44.87
C ASN A 481 -1.77 0.44 43.37
N PHE A 482 -0.73 0.88 42.67
CA PHE A 482 -0.45 0.46 41.30
C PHE A 482 0.08 -0.97 41.28
N THR A 483 -0.40 -1.77 40.34
CA THR A 483 0.10 -3.11 40.06
C THR A 483 0.80 -3.12 38.71
N SER A 484 2.04 -3.60 38.65
CA SER A 484 2.77 -3.79 37.39
C SER A 484 2.07 -4.83 36.51
N ILE A 485 1.94 -4.52 35.23
CA ILE A 485 1.26 -5.36 34.24
C ILE A 485 2.25 -5.88 33.19
N ALA A 486 3.14 -5.02 32.70
CA ALA A 486 4.11 -5.37 31.67
C ALA A 486 5.29 -4.39 31.67
N HIS A 487 6.48 -4.90 31.34
CA HIS A 487 7.65 -4.11 31.01
C HIS A 487 7.69 -3.83 29.50
N PHE A 488 8.30 -2.72 29.11
CA PHE A 488 8.65 -2.51 27.71
C PHE A 488 9.66 -3.57 27.28
N ASN A 489 9.57 -4.03 26.04
CA ASN A 489 10.59 -4.91 25.49
C ASN A 489 11.82 -4.12 25.03
N GLU A 490 12.88 -4.82 24.62
CA GLU A 490 14.13 -4.24 24.07
C GLU A 490 13.95 -3.28 22.86
N ARG A 491 12.75 -3.20 22.26
CA ARG A 491 12.39 -2.27 21.18
C ARG A 491 11.44 -1.15 21.60
N GLY A 492 11.14 -1.08 22.89
CA GLY A 492 10.25 -0.09 23.45
C GLY A 492 8.82 -0.20 23.00
N THR A 493 8.33 -1.43 22.92
CA THR A 493 6.90 -1.72 22.77
C THR A 493 6.35 -2.39 24.04
N ILE A 494 5.13 -2.00 24.41
CA ILE A 494 4.23 -2.75 25.28
C ILE A 494 3.01 -3.15 24.46
N ARG A 495 2.64 -4.42 24.55
CA ARG A 495 1.37 -4.96 24.06
C ARG A 495 0.79 -5.88 25.12
N VAL A 496 -0.37 -5.51 25.65
CA VAL A 496 -1.11 -6.29 26.64
C VAL A 496 -2.50 -6.55 26.10
N ASP A 497 -2.93 -7.80 26.09
CA ASP A 497 -4.29 -8.21 25.76
C ASP A 497 -4.88 -8.95 26.97
N PHE A 498 -5.99 -8.45 27.52
CA PHE A 498 -6.63 -9.03 28.68
C PHE A 498 -7.70 -10.05 28.26
N THR A 499 -7.63 -11.27 28.80
CA THR A 499 -8.64 -12.31 28.55
C THR A 499 -10.04 -11.94 29.06
N LYS A 500 -10.10 -11.11 30.11
CA LYS A 500 -11.30 -10.47 30.64
C LYS A 500 -10.98 -9.02 30.91
N SER A 501 -11.92 -8.12 30.60
CA SER A 501 -11.76 -6.68 30.85
C SER A 501 -11.35 -6.40 32.30
N VAL A 502 -10.36 -5.53 32.51
CA VAL A 502 -9.90 -5.11 33.83
C VAL A 502 -10.41 -3.70 34.12
N ARG A 503 -11.13 -3.53 35.25
CA ARG A 503 -11.63 -2.21 35.64
C ARG A 503 -10.55 -1.40 36.34
N VAL A 504 -10.19 -0.25 35.75
CA VAL A 504 -9.11 0.61 36.23
C VAL A 504 -9.52 2.06 36.37
N THR A 505 -8.89 2.76 37.30
CA THR A 505 -9.03 4.21 37.52
C THR A 505 -7.85 4.98 36.94
N SER A 506 -6.68 4.34 36.80
CA SER A 506 -5.49 4.99 36.26
C SER A 506 -4.51 4.03 35.62
N LEU A 507 -3.73 4.54 34.66
CA LEU A 507 -2.58 3.89 34.05
C LEU A 507 -1.34 4.74 34.33
N LYS A 508 -0.23 4.11 34.69
CA LYS A 508 1.05 4.79 34.91
C LYS A 508 2.14 4.10 34.10
N ILE A 509 2.92 4.88 33.35
CA ILE A 509 4.22 4.46 32.84
C ILE A 509 5.25 4.92 33.87
N GLU A 510 6.04 4.01 34.41
CA GLU A 510 7.11 4.32 35.37
C GLU A 510 8.46 3.95 34.76
N ILE A 511 9.45 4.82 34.97
CA ILE A 511 10.81 4.67 34.46
C ILE A 511 11.75 4.47 35.65
N HIS A 512 12.43 3.33 35.70
CA HIS A 512 13.23 2.95 36.87
C HIS A 512 14.69 3.41 36.78
N GLU A 513 15.24 3.52 35.57
CA GLU A 513 16.63 3.92 35.33
C GLU A 513 16.73 5.12 34.38
N GLU A 514 17.86 5.84 34.42
CA GLU A 514 18.10 6.92 33.47
C GLU A 514 18.37 6.37 32.06
N SER A 515 17.87 7.07 31.05
CA SER A 515 18.17 6.77 29.64
C SER A 515 19.19 7.75 29.09
N SER A 516 20.10 7.25 28.27
CA SER A 516 21.05 8.09 27.52
C SER A 516 20.41 8.78 26.31
N ASN A 517 19.28 8.27 25.83
CA ASN A 517 18.55 8.80 24.68
C ASN A 517 17.31 9.57 25.14
N TRP A 518 16.77 10.39 24.23
CA TRP A 518 15.49 11.07 24.44
C TRP A 518 14.35 10.05 24.37
N LEU A 519 13.11 10.49 24.62
CA LEU A 519 11.95 9.62 24.56
C LEU A 519 10.97 10.09 23.50
N ILE A 520 10.61 9.21 22.58
CA ILE A 520 9.45 9.38 21.71
C ILE A 520 8.40 8.33 22.05
N ILE A 521 7.13 8.72 22.17
CA ILE A 521 5.98 7.78 22.14
C ILE A 521 5.24 8.02 20.84
N ASN A 522 5.33 7.06 19.91
CA ASN A 522 4.73 7.14 18.57
C ASN A 522 3.33 6.53 18.49
N GLU A 523 2.99 5.63 19.41
CA GLU A 523 1.68 4.98 19.48
C GLU A 523 1.29 4.83 20.95
N MET A 524 0.07 5.21 21.27
CA MET A 524 -0.55 5.05 22.58
C MET A 524 -2.01 4.70 22.35
N HIS A 525 -2.38 3.45 22.61
CA HIS A 525 -3.74 2.94 22.45
C HIS A 525 -4.16 2.20 23.71
N ILE A 526 -5.23 2.68 24.33
CA ILE A 526 -5.90 2.01 25.44
C ILE A 526 -7.23 1.48 24.92
N ILE A 527 -7.26 0.18 24.69
CA ILE A 527 -8.40 -0.51 24.10
C ILE A 527 -9.39 -0.84 25.23
N VAL A 528 -10.58 -0.28 25.14
CA VAL A 528 -11.68 -0.49 26.09
C VAL A 528 -12.75 -1.38 25.48
N GLU A 529 -13.51 -2.06 26.35
CA GLU A 529 -14.64 -2.93 25.97
C GLU A 529 -15.77 -2.21 25.24
#